data_AF-A0AA51M119-F1
#
_entry.id   AF-A0AA51M119-F1
#
_cell.length_a   1.000
_cell.length_b   1.000
_cell.length_c   1.000
_cell.angle_alpha   90.00
_cell.angle_beta   90.00
_cell.angle_gamma   90.00
#
_symmetry.space_group_name_H-M   'P 1'
#
loop_
_entity.id
_entity.type
_entity.pdbx_description
1 polymer ?
#
loop_
_entity_poly.entity_id
_entity_poly.type
_entity_poly.pdbx_seq_one_letter_code
_entity_poly.pdbx_strand_id
1 'polypeptide(L)'
;MTRRQARLYPIPPTLTALVDPRLTGAACTGRAPYFDAELPDEQPEHRSARLAWATRECTRCPVQSACRVAVTELDQPTGLWAGHLTDPAGTPGRPRKAATA
;
A
#
# COMPACT_ATOMS: atom_id res chain seq x y z
N MET A 1 -26.52 26.42 -1.40
CA MET A 1 -25.31 25.55 -1.43
C MET A 1 -25.66 24.24 -2.14
N THR A 2 -25.56 24.19 -3.47
CA THR A 2 -25.94 23.02 -4.28
C THR A 2 -24.75 22.06 -4.36
N ARG A 3 -24.85 20.88 -3.72
CA ARG A 3 -23.87 19.80 -3.90
C ARG A 3 -23.87 19.40 -5.38
N ARG A 4 -22.78 19.66 -6.08
CA ARG A 4 -22.50 19.03 -7.39
C ARG A 4 -22.50 17.52 -7.17
N GLN A 5 -23.54 16.84 -7.65
CA GLN A 5 -23.51 15.39 -7.81
C GLN A 5 -22.43 15.07 -8.84
N ALA A 6 -21.33 14.47 -8.40
CA ALA A 6 -20.39 13.85 -9.32
C ALA A 6 -21.14 12.74 -10.07
N ARG A 7 -21.21 12.82 -11.39
CA ARG A 7 -21.70 11.71 -12.20
C ARG A 7 -20.69 10.57 -12.04
N LEU A 8 -21.03 9.56 -11.26
CA LEU A 8 -20.25 8.33 -11.17
C LEU A 8 -20.43 7.60 -12.50
N TYR A 9 -19.37 7.57 -13.31
CA TYR A 9 -19.35 6.71 -14.50
C TYR A 9 -19.22 5.26 -14.03
N PRO A 10 -20.04 4.33 -14.57
CA PRO A 10 -19.87 2.92 -14.26
C PRO A 10 -18.50 2.45 -14.76
N ILE A 11 -17.78 1.73 -13.90
CA ILE A 11 -16.49 1.14 -14.24
C ILE A 11 -16.71 0.06 -15.30
N PRO A 12 -16.01 0.07 -16.45
CA PRO A 12 -16.14 -0.97 -17.45
C PRO A 12 -15.75 -2.35 -16.88
N PRO A 13 -16.41 -3.43 -17.32
CA PRO A 13 -16.24 -4.77 -16.73
C PRO A 13 -14.81 -5.31 -16.84
N THR A 14 -14.05 -4.86 -17.84
CA THR A 14 -12.64 -5.20 -18.01
C THR A 14 -11.76 -4.69 -16.87
N LEU A 15 -12.11 -3.56 -16.24
CA LEU A 15 -11.40 -3.06 -15.06
C LEU A 15 -11.87 -3.76 -13.79
N THR A 16 -13.14 -4.16 -13.72
CA THR A 16 -13.64 -4.94 -12.58
C THR A 16 -12.93 -6.28 -12.43
N ALA A 17 -12.54 -6.92 -13.55
CA ALA A 17 -11.79 -8.17 -13.54
C ALA A 17 -10.37 -8.05 -12.93
N LEU A 18 -9.84 -6.83 -12.79
CA LEU A 18 -8.55 -6.57 -12.14
C LEU A 18 -8.67 -6.51 -10.61
N VAL A 19 -9.89 -6.44 -10.07
CA VAL A 19 -10.12 -6.41 -8.63
C VAL A 19 -10.00 -7.83 -8.09
N ASP A 20 -9.04 -8.05 -7.22
CA ASP A 20 -8.96 -9.30 -6.47
C ASP A 20 -10.13 -9.39 -5.47
N PRO A 21 -11.10 -10.31 -5.65
CA PRO A 21 -12.25 -10.40 -4.77
C PRO A 21 -11.87 -10.72 -3.32
N ARG A 22 -10.70 -11.32 -3.07
CA ARG A 22 -10.18 -11.62 -1.73
C ARG A 22 -9.85 -10.35 -0.93
N LEU A 23 -9.65 -9.22 -1.61
CA LEU A 23 -9.31 -7.94 -0.99
C LEU A 23 -10.52 -7.00 -0.82
N THR A 24 -11.73 -7.50 -1.10
CA THR A 24 -12.97 -6.76 -0.88
C THR A 24 -13.09 -6.34 0.58
N GLY A 25 -13.31 -5.05 0.84
CA GLY A 25 -13.40 -4.50 2.20
C GLY A 25 -12.07 -4.12 2.82
N ALA A 26 -10.99 -4.03 2.05
CA ALA A 26 -9.70 -3.54 2.53
C ALA A 26 -9.82 -2.11 3.10
N ALA A 27 -9.18 -1.88 4.25
CA ALA A 27 -9.18 -0.58 4.94
C ALA A 27 -8.45 0.51 4.13
N CYS A 28 -7.53 0.12 3.26
CA CYS A 28 -6.80 1.01 2.37
C CYS A 28 -7.61 1.47 1.13
N THR A 29 -8.82 0.92 0.91
CA THR A 29 -9.65 1.25 -0.26
C THR A 29 -9.88 2.76 -0.38
N GLY A 30 -9.56 3.33 -1.55
CA GLY A 30 -9.68 4.76 -1.82
C GLY A 30 -8.59 5.65 -1.20
N ARG A 31 -7.54 5.07 -0.61
CA ARG A 31 -6.44 5.79 0.06
C ARG A 31 -5.06 5.41 -0.46
N ALA A 32 -4.96 4.91 -1.69
CA ALA A 32 -3.72 4.38 -2.28
C ALA A 32 -2.46 5.24 -2.02
N PRO A 33 -2.47 6.59 -2.16
CA PRO A 33 -1.29 7.42 -1.92
C PRO A 33 -0.65 7.29 -0.53
N TYR A 34 -1.42 6.89 0.50
CA TYR A 34 -0.87 6.67 1.83
C TYR A 34 -0.04 5.38 1.94
N PHE A 35 -0.27 4.43 1.04
CA PHE A 35 0.33 3.10 1.06
C PHE A 35 1.44 2.96 0.00
N ASP A 36 1.61 3.92 -0.90
CA ASP A 36 2.69 3.91 -1.89
C ASP A 36 4.06 4.03 -1.21
N ALA A 37 5.08 3.31 -1.72
CA ALA A 37 6.42 3.33 -1.14
C ALA A 37 7.05 4.73 -1.18
N GLU A 38 6.79 5.45 -2.25
CA GLU A 38 7.31 6.77 -2.57
C GLU A 38 6.18 7.65 -3.10
N LEU A 39 6.26 8.96 -2.87
CA LEU A 39 5.44 9.96 -3.54
C LEU A 39 6.35 11.02 -4.14
N PRO A 40 6.02 11.57 -5.32
CA PRO A 40 6.76 12.69 -5.90
C PRO A 40 6.81 13.87 -4.93
N ASP A 41 7.97 14.51 -4.82
CA ASP A 41 8.22 15.72 -4.02
C ASP A 41 7.92 15.57 -2.51
N GLU A 42 7.84 14.34 -2.00
CA GLU A 42 7.63 14.09 -0.57
C GLU A 42 8.94 14.18 0.22
N GLN A 43 8.94 15.01 1.27
CA GLN A 43 10.08 15.12 2.18
C GLN A 43 10.22 13.85 3.05
N PRO A 44 11.46 13.44 3.40
CA PRO A 44 11.70 12.21 4.16
C PRO A 44 10.92 12.10 5.48
N GLU A 45 10.74 13.22 6.20
CA GLU A 45 10.02 13.28 7.46
C GLU A 45 8.51 13.05 7.24
N HIS A 46 7.94 13.63 6.19
CA HIS A 46 6.54 13.43 5.80
C HIS A 46 6.29 11.98 5.37
N ARG A 47 7.21 11.41 4.58
CA ARG A 47 7.19 10.00 4.20
C ARG A 47 7.18 9.09 5.41
N SER A 48 8.07 9.33 6.36
CA SER A 48 8.17 8.54 7.59
C SER A 48 6.86 8.58 8.39
N ALA A 49 6.26 9.77 8.55
CA ALA A 49 4.98 9.94 9.23
C ALA A 49 3.82 9.25 8.49
N ARG A 50 3.76 9.38 7.15
CA ARG A 50 2.76 8.75 6.28
C ARG A 50 2.83 7.23 6.38
N LEU A 51 4.01 6.64 6.20
CA LEU A 51 4.21 5.20 6.26
C LEU A 51 3.95 4.64 7.67
N ALA A 52 4.30 5.37 8.73
CA ALA A 52 3.97 4.96 10.09
C ALA A 52 2.46 4.93 10.34
N TRP A 53 1.71 5.91 9.82
CA TRP A 53 0.25 5.91 9.86
C TRP A 53 -0.33 4.75 9.04
N ALA A 54 0.14 4.57 7.80
CA ALA A 54 -0.35 3.52 6.91
C ALA A 54 -0.08 2.12 7.46
N THR A 55 1.06 1.89 8.10
CA THR A 55 1.39 0.64 8.79
C THR A 55 0.36 0.32 9.87
N ARG A 56 0.03 1.29 10.74
CA ARG A 56 -0.97 1.09 11.79
C ARG A 56 -2.35 0.77 11.23
N GLU A 57 -2.74 1.41 10.15
CA GLU A 57 -4.03 1.14 9.50
C GLU A 57 -4.05 -0.26 8.84
N CYS A 58 -2.97 -0.61 8.13
CA CYS A 58 -2.86 -1.89 7.43
C CYS A 58 -2.82 -3.09 8.37
N THR A 59 -2.15 -2.96 9.52
CA THR A 59 -2.09 -4.03 10.54
C THR A 59 -3.45 -4.35 11.18
N ARG A 60 -4.43 -3.45 11.05
CA ARG A 60 -5.80 -3.63 11.54
C ARG A 60 -6.79 -4.00 10.43
N CYS A 61 -6.30 -4.19 9.20
CA CYS A 61 -7.14 -4.42 8.05
C CYS A 61 -7.83 -5.80 8.13
N PRO A 62 -9.16 -5.90 7.89
CA PRO A 62 -9.88 -7.17 7.99
C PRO A 62 -9.41 -8.23 6.99
N VAL A 63 -8.82 -7.81 5.87
CA VAL A 63 -8.31 -8.71 4.82
C VAL A 63 -6.78 -8.89 4.87
N GLN A 64 -6.14 -8.61 6.01
CA GLN A 64 -4.66 -8.65 6.12
C GLN A 64 -4.07 -10.01 5.70
N SER A 65 -4.69 -11.12 6.11
CA SER A 65 -4.22 -12.47 5.77
C SER A 65 -4.30 -12.73 4.26
N ALA A 66 -5.42 -12.38 3.62
CA ALA A 66 -5.60 -12.48 2.19
C ALA A 66 -4.64 -11.56 1.42
N CYS A 67 -4.43 -10.33 1.91
CA CYS A 67 -3.46 -9.37 1.35
C CYS A 67 -2.03 -9.92 1.37
N ARG A 68 -1.65 -10.65 2.42
CA ARG A 68 -0.34 -11.31 2.50
C ARG A 68 -0.17 -12.41 1.46
N VAL A 69 -1.23 -13.10 1.06
CA VAL A 69 -1.16 -14.11 -0.02
C VAL A 69 -1.11 -13.40 -1.37
N ALA A 70 -2.00 -12.43 -1.60
CA ALA A 70 -2.07 -11.70 -2.87
C ALA A 70 -0.73 -11.04 -3.24
N VAL A 71 -0.01 -10.43 -2.29
CA VAL A 71 1.28 -9.80 -2.58
C VAL A 71 2.34 -10.79 -3.07
N THR A 72 2.27 -12.07 -2.67
CA THR A 72 3.24 -13.09 -3.12
C THR A 72 2.99 -13.57 -4.55
N GLU A 73 1.82 -13.27 -5.10
CA GLU A 73 1.45 -13.60 -6.49
C GLU A 73 1.83 -12.48 -7.47
N LEU A 74 2.33 -11.34 -6.97
CA LEU A 74 2.78 -10.21 -7.77
C LEU A 74 4.27 -10.36 -8.12
N ASP A 75 4.63 -10.04 -9.37
CA ASP A 75 6.04 -10.08 -9.82
C ASP A 75 6.91 -9.00 -9.15
N GLN A 76 6.37 -7.78 -9.03
CA GLN A 76 7.09 -6.61 -8.50
C GLN A 76 6.19 -5.79 -7.56
N PRO A 77 5.82 -6.35 -6.39
CA PRO A 77 5.03 -5.62 -5.41
C PRO A 77 5.83 -4.45 -4.84
N THR A 78 5.22 -3.26 -4.81
CA THR A 78 5.80 -2.08 -4.17
C THR A 78 4.79 -1.44 -3.21
N GLY A 79 5.28 -0.71 -2.22
CA GLY A 79 4.45 -0.04 -1.23
C GLY A 79 4.11 -0.93 -0.05
N LEU A 80 3.11 -0.53 0.73
CA LEU A 80 2.77 -1.17 1.99
C LEU A 80 1.70 -2.26 1.80
N TRP A 81 2.09 -3.50 2.06
CA TRP A 81 1.26 -4.70 1.94
C TRP A 81 1.20 -5.46 3.25
N ALA A 82 -0.01 -5.81 3.70
CA ALA A 82 -0.24 -6.60 4.92
C ALA A 82 0.50 -6.11 6.19
N GLY A 83 0.82 -4.81 6.27
CA GLY A 83 1.55 -4.19 7.37
C GLY A 83 3.07 -4.09 7.18
N HIS A 84 3.59 -4.43 5.99
CA HIS A 84 5.01 -4.41 5.67
C HIS A 84 5.27 -3.54 4.45
N LEU A 85 6.31 -2.71 4.49
CA LEU A 85 6.79 -1.98 3.32
C LEU A 85 7.56 -2.94 2.42
N THR A 86 7.08 -3.12 1.20
CA THR A 86 7.68 -3.92 0.15
C THR A 86 8.33 -2.99 -0.88
N ASP A 87 9.58 -3.27 -1.22
CA ASP A 87 10.32 -2.58 -2.26
C ASP A 87 11.00 -3.63 -3.15
N PRO A 88 10.70 -3.69 -4.47
CA PRO A 88 11.31 -4.65 -5.38
C PRO A 88 12.82 -4.45 -5.54
N ALA A 89 13.37 -3.27 -5.23
CA ALA A 89 14.82 -3.03 -5.21
C ALA A 89 15.52 -3.71 -4.02
N GLY A 90 14.76 -4.30 -3.10
CA GLY A 90 15.24 -4.81 -1.82
C GLY A 90 15.52 -3.66 -0.85
N THR A 91 15.24 -3.86 0.43
CA THR A 91 15.66 -2.89 1.44
C THR A 91 17.18 -2.78 1.38
N PRO A 92 17.79 -1.57 1.21
CA PRO A 92 19.22 -1.42 1.39
C PRO A 92 19.54 -1.90 2.81
N GLY A 93 20.14 -3.08 2.92
CA GLY A 93 20.44 -3.68 4.21
C GLY A 93 21.25 -2.69 5.04
N ARG A 94 20.87 -2.48 6.31
CA ARG A 94 21.70 -1.74 7.25
C ARG A 94 23.10 -2.39 7.25
N PRO A 95 24.19 -1.66 6.93
CA PRO A 95 25.52 -2.25 6.98
C PRO A 95 25.76 -2.80 8.39
N ARG A 96 26.15 -4.09 8.47
CA ARG A 96 26.55 -4.70 9.75
C ARG A 96 27.71 -3.87 10.31
N LYS A 97 27.58 -3.41 11.55
CA LYS A 97 28.72 -2.85 12.30
C LYS A 97 29.81 -3.92 12.29
N ALA A 98 30.97 -3.61 11.72
CA ALA A 98 32.11 -4.51 11.74
C ALA A 98 32.42 -4.86 13.21
N ALA A 99 32.38 -6.14 13.54
CA ALA A 99 32.81 -6.63 14.84
C ALA A 99 34.33 -6.47 14.89
N THR A 100 34.81 -5.49 15.65
CA THR A 100 36.23 -5.33 15.97
C THR A 100 36.64 -6.44 16.93
N ALA A 101 37.68 -7.20 16.54
CA ALA A 101 38.37 -8.17 17.40
C ALA A 101 39.41 -7.45 18.27
#